data_AF-W7Y5T2-F1
#
_entry.id   AF-W7Y5T2-F1
#
_cell.length_a   1.000
_cell.length_b   1.000
_cell.length_c   1.000
_cell.angle_alpha   90.00
_cell.angle_beta   90.00
_cell.angle_gamma   90.00
#
_symmetry.space_group_name_H-M   'P 1'
#
loop_
_entity.id
_entity.type
_entity.pdbx_description
1 polymer ?
#
loop_
_entity_poly.entity_id
_entity_poly.type
_entity_poly.pdbx_seq_one_letter_code
_entity_poly.pdbx_strand_id
1 'polypeptide(L)' 'MVKAPTQYASLRVDDYLDLLNLAKELQDIKWQKEIMRKLERLNNSSTHPSLC' A
#
# COMPACT_ATOMS: atom_id res chain seq x y z
N MET A 1 10.76 30.37 4.23
CA MET A 1 10.77 28.92 4.48
C MET A 1 9.46 28.33 3.98
N VAL A 2 9.46 27.80 2.76
CA VAL A 2 8.28 27.17 2.17
C VAL A 2 8.19 25.76 2.75
N LYS A 3 7.16 25.48 3.56
CA LYS A 3 6.85 24.10 3.97
C LYS A 3 6.42 23.38 2.70
N ALA A 4 7.27 22.49 2.17
CA ALA A 4 6.88 21.60 1.10
C ALA A 4 5.60 20.88 1.56
N PRO A 5 4.53 20.82 0.75
CA PRO A 5 3.41 19.95 1.07
C PRO A 5 4.01 18.57 1.24
N THR A 6 3.76 17.94 2.39
CA THR A 6 3.96 16.50 2.56
C THR A 6 2.99 15.84 1.59
N GLN A 7 3.36 15.81 0.32
CA GLN A 7 2.74 14.97 -0.68
C GLN A 7 3.03 13.58 -0.14
N TYR A 8 2.06 13.04 0.61
CA TYR A 8 2.00 11.61 0.84
C TYR A 8 2.23 11.02 -0.54
N ALA A 9 3.40 10.42 -0.75
CA ALA A 9 3.66 9.66 -1.97
C ALA A 9 2.44 8.76 -2.09
N SER A 10 1.59 9.07 -3.08
CA SER A 10 0.33 8.38 -3.25
C SER A 10 0.73 7.04 -3.82
N LEU A 11 1.16 6.16 -2.91
CA LEU A 11 1.68 4.84 -3.21
C LEU A 11 0.55 4.12 -3.92
N ARG A 12 0.75 3.95 -5.22
CA ARG A 12 -0.20 3.28 -6.08
C ARG A 12 -0.14 1.80 -5.74
N VAL A 13 -1.17 1.07 -6.14
CA VAL A 13 -1.21 -0.38 -5.99
C VAL A 13 0.05 -1.02 -6.61
N ASP A 14 0.51 -0.48 -7.74
CA ASP A 14 1.71 -0.92 -8.45
C ASP A 14 2.98 -0.84 -7.58
N ASP A 15 3.16 0.25 -6.82
CA ASP A 15 4.33 0.40 -5.92
C ASP A 15 4.33 -0.65 -4.81
N TYR A 16 3.15 -1.03 -4.29
CA TYR A 16 3.02 -2.09 -3.30
C TYR A 16 3.31 -3.48 -3.88
N LEU A 17 3.05 -3.69 -5.18
CA LEU A 17 3.39 -4.94 -5.86
C LEU A 17 4.91 -5.07 -6.06
N ASP A 18 5.60 -3.98 -6.40
CA ASP A 18 7.07 -3.97 -6.49
C ASP A 18 7.72 -4.25 -5.13
N LEU A 19 7.23 -3.60 -4.06
CA LEU A 19 7.69 -3.87 -2.71
C LEU A 19 7.41 -5.33 -2.27
N LEU A 20 6.29 -5.90 -2.69
CA LEU A 20 5.96 -7.29 -2.40
C LEU A 20 6.91 -8.27 -3.10
N ASN A 21 7.28 -7.97 -4.35
CA ASN A 21 8.25 -8.77 -5.10
C ASN A 21 9.63 -8.70 -4.44
N LEU A 22 10.08 -7.52 -4.03
CA LEU A 22 11.33 -7.37 -3.28
C LEU A 22 11.30 -8.15 -1.95
N ALA A 23 10.19 -8.08 -1.21
CA ALA A 23 10.02 -8.84 0.02
C ALA A 23 10.04 -10.36 -0.20
N LYS A 24 9.59 -10.85 -1.37
CA LYS A 24 9.68 -12.26 -1.78
C LYS A 24 11.10 -12.68 -2.11
N GLU A 25 11.84 -11.85 -2.84
CA GLU A 25 13.25 -12.11 -3.16
C GLU A 25 14.11 -12.20 -1.89
N LEU A 26 13.84 -11.34 -0.91
CA LEU A 26 14.50 -11.35 0.39
C LEU A 26 13.98 -12.45 1.35
N GLN A 27 12.97 -13.22 0.93
CA GLN A 27 12.27 -14.20 1.76
C GLN A 27 11.74 -13.64 3.09
N ASP A 28 11.47 -12.34 3.17
CA ASP A 28 10.93 -11.70 4.37
C ASP A 28 9.41 -11.92 4.46
N ILE A 29 9.04 -13.02 5.10
CA ILE A 29 7.64 -13.43 5.28
C ILE A 29 6.85 -12.41 6.11
N LYS A 30 7.50 -11.71 7.05
CA LYS A 30 6.83 -10.72 7.90
C LYS A 30 6.46 -9.50 7.06
N TRP A 31 7.40 -9.01 6.27
CA TRP A 31 7.20 -7.85 5.41
C TRP A 31 6.18 -8.14 4.28
N GLN A 32 6.22 -9.32 3.67
CA GLN A 32 5.21 -9.77 2.70
C GLN A 32 3.79 -9.71 3.28
N LYS A 33 3.59 -10.24 4.50
CA LYS A 33 2.28 -10.21 5.19
C LYS A 33 1.82 -8.79 5.50
N GLU A 34 2.72 -7.88 5.84
CA GLU A 34 2.36 -6.49 6.09
C GLU A 34 1.92 -5.75 4.82
N ILE A 35 2.61 -5.98 3.70
CA ILE A 35 2.25 -5.40 2.40
C ILE A 35 0.88 -5.93 1.93
N MET A 36 0.65 -7.25 2.02
CA MET A 36 -0.65 -7.86 1.70
C MET A 36 -1.79 -7.28 2.54
N ARG A 37 -1.61 -7.16 3.87
CA ARG A 37 -2.61 -6.53 4.74
C ARG A 37 -2.89 -5.07 4.39
N LYS A 38 -1.88 -4.32 3.93
CA LYS A 38 -2.07 -2.92 3.46
C LYS A 38 -2.86 -2.89 2.16
N LEU A 39 -2.55 -3.77 1.21
CA LEU A 39 -3.27 -3.93 -0.07
C LEU A 39 -4.75 -4.30 0.16
N GLU A 40 -5.02 -5.27 1.04
CA GLU A 40 -6.39 -5.66 1.41
C GLU A 40 -7.18 -4.50 2.00
N ARG A 41 -6.57 -3.70 2.89
CA ARG A 41 -7.22 -2.52 3.46
C ARG A 41 -7.52 -1.45 2.41
N LEU A 42 -6.60 -1.21 1.48
CA LEU A 42 -6.80 -0.26 0.38
C LEU A 42 -7.94 -0.70 -0.55
N ASN A 43 -8.00 -2.00 -0.85
CA ASN A 43 -9.09 -2.60 -1.63
C ASN A 43 -10.43 -2.46 -0.89
N ASN A 44 -10.46 -2.76 0.41
CA ASN A 44 -11.68 -2.67 1.22
C ASN A 44 -12.14 -1.22 1.46
N SER A 45 -11.23 -0.24 1.56
CA SER A 45 -11.59 1.18 1.64
C SER A 45 -12.15 1.75 0.34
N SER A 46 -11.94 1.05 -0.79
CA SER A 46 -12.55 1.41 -2.08
C SER A 46 -14.01 0.91 -2.16
N THR A 47 -14.40 -0.04 -1.31
CA THR A 47 -15.78 -0.46 -1.10
C THR A 47 -16.40 0.39 0.00
N HIS A 48 -16.60 1.68 -0.26
CA HIS A 48 -17.65 2.39 0.44
C HIS A 48 -18.98 1.87 -0.15
N PRO A 49 -19.84 1.15 0.59
CA PRO A 49 -21.21 0.98 0.17
C PRO A 49 -21.80 2.38 0.10
N SER A 50 -21.96 2.90 -1.11
CA SER A 50 -22.86 4.00 -1.38
C SER A 50 -24.20 3.59 -0.76
N LEU A 51 -24.55 4.24 0.35
CA LEU A 51 -25.91 4.21 0.87
C LEU A 51 -26.85 4.53 -0.29
N CYS A 52 -27.66 3.56 -0.66
CA CYS A 52 -28.96 3.76 -1.29
C CYS A 52 -29.99 3.10 -0.39
#